data_AF-A0A2J8TCJ0-F1
#
_entry.id   AF-A0A2J8TCJ0-F1
#
_cell.length_a   1.000
_cell.length_b   1.000
_cell.length_c   1.000
_cell.angle_alpha   90.00
_cell.angle_beta   90.00
_cell.angle_gamma   90.00
#
_symmetry.space_group_name_H-M   'P 1'
#
loop_
_entity.id
_entity.type
_entity.pdbx_description
1 polymer ?
#
loop_
_entity_poly.entity_id
_entity_poly.type
_entity_poly.pdbx_seq_one_letter_code
_entity_poly.pdbx_strand_id
1 'polypeptide(L)'
;MKLSKKDRGEDEESDSAKKKLDWSCSLLVASLAGAFGSSFLYGYNLSVVNAPTPYIKAFYNESWERRHGRPIDPDTLTLLWSVTVSIFAIGGLVGTLMVKMIGKVLGRKHTLLANNGFAISAALLMACSLQAGAFEMLIVGRFIMGIDGGIALSVLPMYLSEISPKEIRGSLGQVTAIFICIGVFTGQLLGLPELLGK
;
A
#
# COMPACT_ATOMS: atom_id res chain seq x y z
N MET A 1 -21.96 27.11 50.04
CA MET A 1 -21.85 25.71 49.57
C MET A 1 -22.14 25.55 48.05
N LYS A 2 -21.95 26.60 47.21
CA LYS A 2 -22.21 26.55 45.74
C LYS A 2 -20.95 26.61 44.86
N LEU A 3 -19.75 26.81 45.42
CA LEU A 3 -18.51 26.87 44.62
C LEU A 3 -17.97 25.49 44.19
N SER A 4 -18.07 24.44 45.03
CA SER A 4 -17.42 23.14 44.76
C SER A 4 -18.01 22.29 43.63
N LYS A 5 -19.20 22.63 43.11
CA LYS A 5 -19.85 21.92 41.99
C LYS A 5 -19.56 22.51 40.61
N LYS A 6 -19.11 23.77 40.54
CA LYS A 6 -18.82 24.43 39.27
C LYS A 6 -17.42 24.10 38.76
N ASP A 7 -16.42 24.10 39.64
CA ASP A 7 -15.04 23.68 39.32
C ASP A 7 -14.99 22.22 38.82
N ARG A 8 -15.78 21.34 39.43
CA ARG A 8 -15.80 19.90 39.09
C ARG A 8 -16.37 19.59 37.69
N GLY A 9 -17.21 20.48 37.15
CA GLY A 9 -17.77 20.35 35.80
C GLY A 9 -16.84 20.87 34.70
N GLU A 10 -16.05 21.91 35.01
CA GLU A 10 -15.04 22.47 34.10
C GLU A 10 -13.81 21.54 33.98
N ASP A 11 -13.47 20.81 35.05
CA ASP A 11 -12.40 19.80 35.05
C ASP A 11 -12.76 18.53 34.26
N GLU A 12 -14.01 18.04 34.32
CA GLU A 12 -14.47 16.88 33.54
C GLU A 12 -14.63 17.21 32.05
N GLU A 13 -15.05 18.42 31.71
CA GLU A 13 -15.18 18.87 30.31
C GLU A 13 -13.80 19.08 29.67
N SER A 14 -12.83 19.62 30.43
CA SER A 14 -11.41 19.75 30.08
C SER A 14 -10.71 18.39 29.91
N ASP A 15 -10.98 17.41 30.79
CA ASP A 15 -10.38 16.07 30.72
C ASP A 15 -11.00 15.21 29.59
N SER A 16 -12.29 15.40 29.27
CA SER A 16 -12.92 14.78 28.09
C SER A 16 -12.45 15.41 26.77
N ALA A 17 -12.20 16.71 26.77
CA ALA A 17 -11.64 17.43 25.62
C ALA A 17 -10.19 17.05 25.39
N LYS A 18 -9.37 16.96 26.44
CA LYS A 18 -7.99 16.44 26.40
C LYS A 18 -7.97 14.98 25.93
N LYS A 19 -8.82 14.10 26.47
CA LYS A 19 -8.96 12.72 25.95
C LYS A 19 -9.36 12.70 24.48
N LYS A 20 -10.36 13.46 24.03
CA LYS A 20 -10.74 13.51 22.61
C LYS A 20 -9.63 14.07 21.72
N LEU A 21 -8.84 15.01 22.22
CA LEU A 21 -7.69 15.59 21.53
C LEU A 21 -6.52 14.59 21.46
N ASP A 22 -6.24 13.87 22.55
CA ASP A 22 -5.22 12.82 22.64
C ASP A 22 -5.56 11.61 21.76
N TRP A 23 -6.84 11.21 21.72
CA TRP A 23 -7.32 10.18 20.79
C TRP A 23 -7.22 10.63 19.34
N SER A 24 -7.51 11.90 19.04
CA SER A 24 -7.34 12.45 17.68
C SER A 24 -5.88 12.55 17.29
N CYS A 25 -4.99 12.94 18.21
CA CYS A 25 -3.55 13.03 18.01
C CYS A 25 -2.92 11.65 17.84
N SER A 26 -3.28 10.69 18.69
CA SER A 26 -2.85 9.30 18.60
C SER A 26 -3.34 8.64 17.30
N LEU A 27 -4.59 8.89 16.89
CA LEU A 27 -5.11 8.45 15.59
C LEU A 27 -4.42 9.12 14.40
N LEU A 28 -4.04 10.39 14.53
CA LEU A 28 -3.24 11.13 13.55
C LEU A 28 -1.86 10.50 13.39
N VAL A 29 -1.19 10.21 14.51
CA VAL A 29 0.13 9.57 14.53
C VAL A 29 0.04 8.15 13.97
N ALA A 30 -0.98 7.37 14.35
CA ALA A 30 -1.23 6.04 13.80
C ALA A 30 -1.54 6.08 12.29
N SER A 31 -2.29 7.09 11.84
CA SER A 31 -2.59 7.31 10.42
C SER A 31 -1.32 7.71 9.65
N LEU A 32 -0.47 8.56 10.21
CA LEU A 32 0.81 8.94 9.60
C LEU A 32 1.76 7.74 9.55
N ALA A 33 1.90 7.00 10.66
CA ALA A 33 2.71 5.79 10.72
C ALA A 33 2.20 4.74 9.72
N GLY A 34 0.88 4.54 9.62
CA GLY A 34 0.26 3.66 8.63
C GLY A 34 0.49 4.13 7.20
N ALA A 35 0.46 5.44 6.95
CA ALA A 35 0.71 5.99 5.62
C ALA A 35 2.19 5.86 5.20
N PHE A 36 3.13 6.09 6.14
CA PHE A 36 4.56 5.81 5.91
C PHE A 36 4.83 4.32 5.71
N GLY A 37 4.19 3.45 6.51
CA GLY A 37 4.26 2.00 6.34
C GLY A 37 3.69 1.54 5.00
N SER A 38 2.59 2.13 4.54
CA SER A 38 1.99 1.86 3.23
C SER A 38 2.90 2.32 2.08
N SER A 39 3.63 3.42 2.27
CA SER A 39 4.60 3.93 1.28
C SER A 39 5.82 3.02 1.16
N PHE A 40 6.33 2.53 2.29
CA PHE A 40 7.36 1.51 2.32
C PHE A 40 6.87 0.21 1.64
N LEU A 41 5.66 -0.24 1.98
CA LEU A 41 5.06 -1.44 1.40
C LEU A 41 4.84 -1.29 -0.12
N TYR A 42 4.45 -0.11 -0.58
CA TYR A 42 4.36 0.21 -2.01
C TYR A 42 5.72 0.08 -2.69
N GLY A 43 6.76 0.71 -2.13
CA GLY A 43 8.13 0.60 -2.65
C GLY A 43 8.63 -0.84 -2.69
N TYR A 44 8.36 -1.61 -1.63
CA TYR A 44 8.68 -3.03 -1.54
C TYR A 44 7.98 -3.84 -2.64
N ASN A 45 6.67 -3.66 -2.82
CA ASN A 45 5.89 -4.35 -3.85
C ASN A 45 6.29 -3.97 -5.28
N LEU A 46 6.94 -2.82 -5.45
CA LEU A 46 7.47 -2.38 -6.75
C LEU A 46 8.77 -3.11 -7.11
N SER A 47 9.58 -3.49 -6.11
CA SER A 47 10.91 -4.05 -6.34
C SER A 47 11.02 -5.55 -6.08
N VAL A 48 10.25 -6.09 -5.13
CA VAL A 48 10.24 -7.52 -4.77
C VAL A 48 9.92 -8.41 -5.96
N VAL A 49 9.28 -7.87 -6.98
CA VAL A 49 8.79 -8.59 -8.16
C VAL A 49 9.89 -8.83 -9.18
N ASN A 50 10.97 -8.05 -9.12
CA ASN A 50 12.07 -8.12 -10.07
C ASN A 50 12.98 -9.32 -9.78
N ALA A 51 13.19 -9.65 -8.51
CA ALA A 51 14.03 -10.77 -8.08
C ALA A 51 13.47 -12.16 -8.45
N PRO A 52 12.20 -12.49 -8.20
CA PRO A 52 11.61 -13.77 -8.54
C PRO A 52 11.15 -13.85 -10.00
N THR A 53 11.55 -12.93 -10.88
CA THR A 53 11.23 -12.98 -12.32
C THR A 53 11.46 -14.37 -12.94
N PRO A 54 12.62 -15.04 -12.77
CA PRO A 54 12.83 -16.37 -13.35
C PRO A 54 11.91 -17.43 -12.73
N TYR A 55 11.64 -17.35 -11.43
CA TYR A 55 10.75 -18.27 -10.73
C TYR A 55 9.29 -18.12 -11.16
N ILE A 56 8.81 -16.88 -11.33
CA ILE A 56 7.45 -16.61 -11.82
C ILE A 56 7.31 -17.09 -13.27
N LYS A 57 8.34 -16.87 -14.11
CA LYS A 57 8.36 -17.38 -15.48
C LYS A 57 8.34 -18.92 -15.52
N ALA A 58 9.08 -19.58 -14.64
CA ALA A 58 9.03 -21.04 -14.50
C ALA A 58 7.65 -21.53 -14.06
N PHE A 59 7.04 -20.87 -13.07
CA PHE A 59 5.68 -21.16 -12.61
C PHE A 59 4.62 -20.97 -13.70
N TYR A 60 4.78 -19.96 -14.57
CA TYR A 60 3.88 -19.74 -15.71
C TYR A 60 4.01 -20.87 -16.73
N ASN A 61 5.24 -21.32 -17.02
CA ASN A 61 5.47 -22.45 -17.90
C ASN A 61 4.87 -23.74 -17.34
N GLU A 62 5.10 -24.04 -16.05
CA GLU A 62 4.55 -25.23 -15.38
C GLU A 62 3.01 -25.22 -15.34
N SER A 63 2.41 -24.06 -15.03
CA SER A 63 0.94 -23.91 -15.01
C SER A 63 0.33 -24.05 -16.40
N TRP A 64 1.01 -23.55 -17.44
CA TRP A 64 0.57 -23.64 -18.83
C TRP A 64 0.69 -25.06 -19.37
N GLU A 65 1.81 -25.73 -19.10
CA GLU A 65 2.06 -27.12 -19.45
C GLU A 65 1.02 -28.05 -18.81
N ARG A 66 0.67 -27.81 -17.55
CA ARG A 66 -0.36 -28.59 -16.84
C ARG A 66 -1.75 -28.46 -17.47
N ARG A 67 -2.07 -27.33 -18.12
CA ARG A 67 -3.38 -27.08 -18.74
C ARG A 67 -3.44 -27.43 -20.23
N HIS A 68 -2.34 -27.23 -20.97
CA HIS A 68 -2.32 -27.34 -22.43
C HIS A 68 -1.40 -28.46 -22.94
N GLY A 69 -0.68 -29.16 -22.06
CA GLY A 69 0.20 -30.28 -22.41
C GLY A 69 1.43 -29.89 -23.25
N ARG A 70 1.71 -28.58 -23.39
CA ARG A 70 2.84 -28.05 -24.15
C ARG A 70 3.52 -26.93 -23.36
N PRO A 71 4.85 -26.80 -23.44
CA PRO A 71 5.55 -25.66 -22.86
C PRO A 71 5.10 -24.36 -23.53
N ILE A 72 5.10 -23.28 -22.76
CA ILE A 72 4.73 -21.95 -23.26
C ILE A 72 5.83 -21.42 -24.18
N ASP A 73 5.43 -20.78 -25.27
CA ASP A 73 6.38 -20.12 -26.17
C ASP A 73 7.09 -18.95 -25.44
N PRO A 74 8.42 -18.77 -25.59
CA PRO A 74 9.19 -17.74 -24.89
C PRO A 74 8.70 -16.30 -25.18
N ASP A 75 8.17 -16.04 -26.38
CA ASP A 75 7.61 -14.73 -26.71
C ASP A 75 6.30 -14.51 -25.93
N THR A 76 5.45 -15.53 -25.88
CA THR A 76 4.18 -15.49 -25.13
C THR A 76 4.41 -15.34 -23.62
N LEU A 77 5.43 -16.02 -23.08
CA LEU A 77 5.83 -15.92 -21.68
C LEU A 77 6.30 -14.50 -21.33
N THR A 78 7.10 -13.90 -22.21
CA THR A 78 7.60 -12.53 -22.03
C THR A 78 6.47 -11.51 -22.13
N LEU A 79 5.48 -11.74 -23.01
CA LEU A 79 4.27 -10.93 -23.08
C LEU A 79 3.44 -11.04 -21.80
N LEU A 80 3.17 -12.26 -21.30
CA LEU A 80 2.42 -12.47 -20.07
C LEU A 80 3.09 -11.79 -18.86
N TRP A 81 4.41 -11.92 -18.76
CA TRP A 81 5.20 -11.25 -17.73
C TRP A 81 5.10 -9.73 -17.84
N SER A 82 5.28 -9.19 -19.05
CA SER A 82 5.15 -7.75 -19.31
C SER A 82 3.77 -7.23 -18.92
N VAL A 83 2.70 -7.93 -19.28
CA VAL A 83 1.33 -7.59 -18.87
C VAL A 83 1.19 -7.59 -17.35
N THR A 84 1.75 -8.59 -16.66
CA THR A 84 1.72 -8.70 -15.20
C THR A 84 2.42 -7.53 -14.51
N VAL A 85 3.52 -7.03 -15.08
CA VAL A 85 4.25 -5.86 -14.54
C VAL A 85 3.51 -4.57 -14.87
N SER A 86 3.03 -4.41 -16.11
CA SER A 86 2.36 -3.18 -16.56
C SER A 86 0.99 -2.97 -15.92
N ILE A 87 0.25 -4.04 -15.59
CA ILE A 87 -1.08 -3.91 -14.98
C ILE A 87 -1.02 -3.27 -13.59
N PHE A 88 0.12 -3.37 -12.89
CA PHE A 88 0.34 -2.66 -11.64
C PHE A 88 0.32 -1.14 -11.84
N ALA A 89 0.96 -0.63 -12.90
CA ALA A 89 0.93 0.80 -13.24
C ALA A 89 -0.48 1.27 -13.64
N ILE A 90 -1.23 0.42 -14.37
CA ILE A 90 -2.63 0.69 -14.72
C ILE A 90 -3.49 0.75 -13.45
N GLY A 91 -3.30 -0.19 -12.52
CA GLY A 91 -3.96 -0.18 -11.21
C GLY A 91 -3.65 1.09 -10.42
N GLY A 92 -2.37 1.51 -10.40
CA GLY A 92 -1.93 2.76 -9.78
C GLY A 92 -2.63 3.98 -10.36
N LEU A 93 -2.72 4.07 -11.69
CA LEU A 93 -3.45 5.15 -12.37
C LEU A 93 -4.92 5.19 -11.93
N VAL A 94 -5.60 4.05 -11.95
CA VAL A 94 -7.00 3.94 -11.50
C VAL A 94 -7.13 4.36 -10.03
N GLY A 95 -6.24 3.88 -9.16
CA GLY A 95 -6.21 4.25 -7.74
C GLY A 95 -6.06 5.75 -7.50
N THR A 96 -5.16 6.42 -8.21
CA THR A 96 -4.98 7.88 -8.11
C THR A 96 -6.21 8.68 -8.54
N LEU A 97 -6.93 8.21 -9.56
CA LEU A 97 -8.19 8.82 -10.01
C LEU A 97 -9.30 8.60 -8.98
N MET A 98 -9.38 7.40 -8.41
CA MET A 98 -10.37 7.07 -7.38
C MET A 98 -10.15 7.87 -6.11
N VAL A 99 -8.91 8.23 -5.73
CA VAL A 99 -8.64 9.10 -4.57
C VAL A 99 -9.35 10.44 -4.65
N LYS A 100 -9.43 11.06 -5.83
CA LYS A 100 -10.12 12.35 -5.98
C LYS A 100 -11.62 12.25 -5.72
N MET A 101 -12.23 11.11 -6.09
CA MET A 101 -13.64 10.80 -5.80
C MET A 101 -13.84 10.41 -4.33
N ILE A 102 -13.07 9.44 -3.85
CA ILE A 102 -13.13 8.90 -2.49
C ILE A 102 -12.84 9.99 -1.45
N GLY A 103 -11.88 10.88 -1.72
CA GLY A 103 -11.54 12.00 -0.85
C GLY A 103 -12.69 12.99 -0.64
N LYS A 104 -13.61 13.12 -1.62
CA LYS A 104 -14.82 13.94 -1.49
C LYS A 104 -15.94 13.25 -0.71
N VAL A 105 -15.99 11.91 -0.69
CA VAL A 105 -17.13 11.14 -0.19
C VAL A 105 -16.87 10.50 1.18
N LEU A 106 -15.68 9.93 1.40
CA LEU A 106 -15.37 9.08 2.55
C LEU A 106 -14.56 9.78 3.67
N GLY A 107 -13.95 10.93 3.35
CA GLY A 107 -13.04 11.62 4.27
C GLY A 107 -11.74 10.84 4.51
N ARG A 108 -10.69 11.55 4.93
CA ARG A 108 -9.31 11.03 5.02
C ARG A 108 -9.12 9.82 5.93
N LYS A 109 -9.92 9.72 7.00
CA LYS A 109 -9.84 8.63 7.99
C LYS A 109 -10.35 7.30 7.45
N HIS A 110 -11.42 7.29 6.65
CA HIS A 110 -11.94 6.06 6.06
C HIS A 110 -11.13 5.61 4.85
N THR A 111 -10.55 6.55 4.09
CA THR A 111 -9.67 6.19 2.96
C THR A 111 -8.46 5.37 3.42
N LEU A 112 -7.86 5.72 4.57
CA LEU A 112 -6.70 5.00 5.09
C LEU A 112 -7.04 3.61 5.65
N LEU A 113 -8.24 3.47 6.25
CA LEU A 113 -8.74 2.18 6.73
C LEU A 113 -9.12 1.26 5.57
N ALA A 114 -9.75 1.83 4.53
CA ALA A 114 -10.05 1.13 3.28
C ALA A 114 -8.77 0.65 2.58
N ASN A 115 -7.70 1.45 2.59
CA ASN A 115 -6.39 1.06 2.06
C ASN A 115 -5.86 -0.22 2.73
N ASN A 116 -5.90 -0.29 4.06
CA ASN A 116 -5.49 -1.53 4.75
C ASN A 116 -6.36 -2.75 4.34
N GLY A 117 -7.66 -2.55 4.11
CA GLY A 117 -8.54 -3.60 3.58
C GLY A 117 -8.14 -4.06 2.17
N PHE A 118 -7.84 -3.11 1.27
CA PHE A 118 -7.37 -3.42 -0.08
C PHE A 118 -6.02 -4.14 -0.07
N ALA A 119 -5.06 -3.68 0.74
CA ALA A 119 -3.77 -4.33 0.92
C ALA A 119 -3.89 -5.79 1.41
N ILE A 120 -4.73 -6.04 2.43
CA ILE A 120 -4.96 -7.40 2.95
C ILE A 120 -5.62 -8.28 1.88
N SER A 121 -6.62 -7.75 1.16
CA SER A 121 -7.30 -8.50 0.10
C SER A 121 -6.34 -8.86 -1.05
N ALA A 122 -5.46 -7.94 -1.46
CA ALA A 122 -4.47 -8.18 -2.49
C ALA A 122 -3.42 -9.21 -2.06
N ALA A 123 -2.95 -9.12 -0.81
CA ALA A 123 -2.00 -10.07 -0.24
C ALA A 123 -2.59 -11.48 -0.15
N LEU A 124 -3.84 -11.62 0.29
CA LEU A 124 -4.55 -12.89 0.33
C LEU A 124 -4.73 -13.49 -1.07
N LEU A 125 -5.14 -12.68 -2.05
CA LEU A 125 -5.28 -13.11 -3.44
C LEU A 125 -3.94 -13.61 -4.02
N MET A 126 -2.84 -12.89 -3.76
CA MET A 126 -1.52 -13.32 -4.21
C MET A 126 -1.04 -14.57 -3.47
N ALA A 127 -1.26 -14.70 -2.17
CA ALA A 127 -0.90 -15.89 -1.40
C ALA A 127 -1.68 -17.13 -1.87
N CYS A 128 -2.99 -16.99 -2.12
CA CYS A 128 -3.83 -18.08 -2.62
C CYS A 128 -3.51 -18.46 -4.08
N SER A 129 -2.96 -17.53 -4.88
CA SER A 129 -2.64 -17.80 -6.30
C SER A 129 -1.58 -18.90 -6.49
N LEU A 130 -0.61 -18.99 -5.57
CA LEU A 130 0.42 -20.03 -5.57
C LEU A 130 -0.18 -21.42 -5.32
N GLN A 131 -1.09 -21.54 -4.33
CA GLN A 131 -1.76 -22.79 -3.99
C GLN A 131 -2.68 -23.28 -5.11
N ALA A 132 -3.29 -22.35 -5.86
CA ALA A 132 -4.26 -22.66 -6.90
C ALA A 132 -3.64 -22.94 -8.28
N GLY A 133 -2.33 -22.69 -8.48
CA GLY A 133 -1.68 -22.91 -9.78
C GLY A 133 -2.24 -22.02 -10.90
N ALA A 134 -2.75 -20.83 -10.57
CA ALA A 134 -3.42 -19.95 -11.51
C ALA A 134 -2.71 -18.59 -11.61
N PHE A 135 -2.01 -18.38 -12.73
CA PHE A 135 -1.32 -17.12 -13.02
C PHE A 135 -2.30 -15.94 -13.17
N GLU A 136 -3.57 -16.19 -13.52
CA GLU A 136 -4.60 -15.16 -13.63
C GLU A 136 -4.86 -14.45 -12.29
N MET A 137 -4.84 -15.20 -11.18
CA MET A 137 -5.03 -14.62 -9.84
C MET A 137 -3.86 -13.74 -9.42
N LEU A 138 -2.64 -14.06 -9.88
CA LEU A 138 -1.46 -13.23 -9.65
C LEU A 138 -1.59 -11.89 -10.38
N ILE A 139 -2.05 -11.90 -11.64
CA ILE A 139 -2.30 -10.69 -12.44
C ILE A 139 -3.36 -9.81 -11.77
N VAL A 140 -4.48 -10.41 -11.33
CA VAL A 140 -5.55 -9.67 -10.63
C VAL A 140 -5.07 -9.12 -9.29
N GLY A 141 -4.30 -9.90 -8.52
CA GLY A 141 -3.71 -9.44 -7.27
C GLY A 141 -2.76 -8.25 -7.48
N ARG A 142 -1.97 -8.25 -8.55
CA ARG A 142 -1.10 -7.11 -8.93
C ARG A 142 -1.89 -5.88 -9.31
N PHE A 143 -3.01 -6.04 -10.01
CA PHE A 143 -3.89 -4.91 -10.32
C PHE A 143 -4.46 -4.26 -9.06
N ILE A 144 -4.99 -5.07 -8.13
CA ILE A 144 -5.55 -4.58 -6.86
C ILE A 144 -4.48 -3.92 -6.00
N MET A 145 -3.29 -4.51 -5.92
CA MET A 145 -2.16 -3.92 -5.20
C MET A 145 -1.65 -2.62 -5.84
N GLY A 146 -1.75 -2.51 -7.18
CA GLY A 146 -1.53 -1.26 -7.89
C GLY A 146 -2.53 -0.18 -7.47
N ILE A 147 -3.82 -0.53 -7.39
CA ILE A 147 -4.88 0.39 -6.93
C ILE A 147 -4.59 0.85 -5.50
N ASP A 148 -4.30 -0.08 -4.59
CA ASP A 148 -3.93 0.23 -3.20
C ASP A 148 -2.73 1.19 -3.13
N GLY A 149 -1.67 0.86 -3.85
CA GLY A 149 -0.48 1.70 -3.97
C GLY A 149 -0.76 3.11 -4.49
N GLY A 150 -1.55 3.22 -5.56
CA GLY A 150 -1.95 4.50 -6.14
C GLY A 150 -2.80 5.36 -5.19
N ILE A 151 -3.67 4.71 -4.41
CA ILE A 151 -4.47 5.38 -3.38
C ILE A 151 -3.55 5.90 -2.27
N ALA A 152 -2.72 5.03 -1.69
CA ALA A 152 -1.80 5.39 -0.62
C ALA A 152 -0.86 6.54 -1.02
N LEU A 153 -0.27 6.47 -2.22
CA LEU A 153 0.68 7.45 -2.73
C LEU A 153 0.04 8.83 -2.99
N SER A 154 -1.25 8.88 -3.28
CA SER A 154 -1.98 10.14 -3.51
C SER A 154 -2.52 10.75 -2.22
N VAL A 155 -2.99 9.92 -1.28
CA VAL A 155 -3.57 10.36 0.00
C VAL A 155 -2.50 10.91 0.93
N LEU A 156 -1.31 10.32 0.95
CA LEU A 156 -0.21 10.69 1.83
C LEU A 156 0.28 12.14 1.66
N PRO A 157 0.71 12.62 0.48
CA PRO A 157 1.15 14.01 0.31
C PRO A 157 -0.01 14.98 0.51
N MET A 158 -1.22 14.60 0.13
CA MET A 158 -2.44 15.37 0.40
C MET A 158 -2.60 15.53 1.92
N TYR A 159 -2.51 14.44 2.68
CA TYR A 159 -2.65 14.42 4.12
C TYR A 159 -1.61 15.31 4.81
N LEU A 160 -0.34 15.11 4.47
CA LEU A 160 0.76 15.92 4.96
C LEU A 160 0.58 17.39 4.62
N SER A 161 0.07 17.74 3.43
CA SER A 161 -0.10 19.15 3.05
C SER A 161 -1.13 19.93 3.90
N GLU A 162 -2.11 19.24 4.48
CA GLU A 162 -3.13 19.86 5.34
C GLU A 162 -2.67 20.02 6.79
N ILE A 163 -1.83 19.12 7.30
CA ILE A 163 -1.33 19.17 8.69
C ILE A 163 -0.12 20.10 8.81
N SER A 164 0.57 20.34 7.70
CA SER A 164 1.89 20.97 7.73
C SER A 164 1.84 22.48 7.51
N PRO A 165 2.58 23.26 8.31
CA PRO A 165 2.86 24.67 8.05
C PRO A 165 3.41 24.87 6.64
N LYS A 166 3.07 25.99 5.99
CA LYS A 166 3.41 26.27 4.58
C LYS A 166 4.91 26.11 4.26
N GLU A 167 5.78 26.31 5.26
CA GLU A 167 7.23 26.28 5.14
C GLU A 167 7.82 24.85 5.01
N ILE A 168 7.20 23.83 5.60
CA ILE A 168 7.77 22.46 5.66
C ILE A 168 7.05 21.45 4.74
N ARG A 169 6.06 21.89 3.96
CA ARG A 169 5.29 21.03 3.05
C ARG A 169 6.18 20.27 2.05
N GLY A 170 7.23 20.94 1.55
CA GLY A 170 8.17 20.32 0.61
C GLY A 170 9.04 19.23 1.27
N SER A 171 9.51 19.47 2.49
CA SER A 171 10.38 18.54 3.22
C SER A 171 9.67 17.22 3.54
N LEU A 172 8.37 17.28 3.90
CA LEU A 172 7.59 16.09 4.19
C LEU A 172 7.31 15.22 2.96
N GLY A 173 7.14 15.83 1.78
CA GLY A 173 7.08 15.10 0.52
C GLY A 173 8.37 14.33 0.22
N GLN A 174 9.53 14.92 0.56
CA GLN A 174 10.82 14.24 0.42
C GLN A 174 10.96 13.06 1.38
N VAL A 175 10.54 13.20 2.65
CA VAL A 175 10.55 12.08 3.60
C VAL A 175 9.74 10.89 3.08
N THR A 176 8.57 11.15 2.50
CA THR A 176 7.76 10.07 1.91
C THR A 176 8.44 9.41 0.72
N ALA A 177 9.11 10.17 -0.14
CA ALA A 177 9.91 9.61 -1.23
C ALA A 177 11.08 8.77 -0.72
N ILE A 178 11.76 9.21 0.35
CA ILE A 178 12.84 8.46 1.00
C ILE A 178 12.32 7.12 1.52
N PHE A 179 11.15 7.08 2.17
CA PHE A 179 10.55 5.81 2.64
C PHE A 179 10.22 4.85 1.49
N ILE A 180 9.75 5.36 0.35
CA ILE A 180 9.53 4.54 -0.84
C ILE A 180 10.85 3.99 -1.37
N CYS A 181 11.89 4.82 -1.44
CA CYS A 181 13.24 4.38 -1.84
C CYS A 181 13.79 3.31 -0.90
N ILE A 182 13.58 3.45 0.42
CA ILE A 182 13.96 2.43 1.41
C ILE A 182 13.17 1.14 1.16
N GLY A 183 11.87 1.20 0.87
CA GLY A 183 11.07 0.04 0.51
C GLY A 183 11.57 -0.67 -0.76
N VAL A 184 11.88 0.10 -1.81
CA VAL A 184 12.47 -0.40 -3.05
C VAL A 184 13.80 -1.09 -2.75
N PHE A 185 14.68 -0.42 -2.00
CA PHE A 185 15.98 -0.95 -1.60
C PHE A 185 15.84 -2.25 -0.81
N THR A 186 14.95 -2.29 0.19
CA THR A 186 14.69 -3.52 0.96
C THR A 186 14.17 -4.65 0.08
N GLY A 187 13.26 -4.38 -0.88
CA GLY A 187 12.78 -5.43 -1.78
C GLY A 187 13.86 -5.92 -2.76
N GLN A 188 14.80 -5.07 -3.17
CA GLN A 188 15.98 -5.49 -3.95
C GLN A 188 16.95 -6.31 -3.09
N LEU A 189 17.17 -5.89 -1.84
CA LEU A 189 18.07 -6.55 -0.90
C LEU A 189 17.56 -7.94 -0.52
N LEU A 190 16.26 -8.07 -0.23
CA LEU A 190 15.61 -9.37 0.03
C LEU A 190 15.48 -10.22 -1.24
N GLY A 191 15.50 -9.57 -2.40
CA GLY A 191 15.52 -10.22 -3.69
C GLY A 191 16.89 -10.73 -4.12
N LEU A 192 17.96 -10.39 -3.40
CA LEU A 192 19.30 -10.84 -3.73
C LEU A 192 19.43 -12.33 -3.38
N PRO A 193 19.82 -13.20 -4.35
CA PRO A 193 19.95 -14.65 -4.10
C PRO A 193 20.95 -14.95 -2.96
N GLU A 194 22.02 -14.17 -2.86
CA GLU A 194 23.03 -14.21 -1.79
C GLU A 194 22.48 -14.08 -0.36
N LEU A 195 21.32 -13.43 -0.16
CA LEU A 195 20.79 -13.09 1.16
C LEU A 195 19.62 -14.00 1.59
N LEU A 196 18.86 -14.56 0.65
CA LEU A 196 17.62 -15.30 0.95
C LEU A 196 17.34 -16.54 0.09
N GLY A 197 18.23 -16.92 -0.83
CA GLY A 197 18.00 -18.12 -1.64
C GLY A 197 19.24 -18.63 -2.36
N LYS A 198 20.00 -19.48 -1.66
CA LYS A 198 21.10 -20.36 -2.13
C LYS A 198 22.11 -19.78 -3.11
#